data_AF-A0A1V5R7I6-F1
#
_entry.id   AF-A0A1V5R7I6-F1
#
_cell.length_a   1.000
_cell.length_b   1.000
_cell.length_c   1.000
_cell.angle_alpha   90.00
_cell.angle_beta   90.00
_cell.angle_gamma   90.00
#
_symmetry.space_group_name_H-M   'P 1'
#
loop_
_entity.id
_entity.type
_entity.pdbx_description
1 polymer ?
#
loop_
_entity_poly.entity_id
_entity_poly.type
_entity_poly.pdbx_seq_one_letter_code
_entity_poly.pdbx_strand_id
1 'polypeptide(L)'
;MTDRPKPPAPDAPAGGKPGTVRVEKRAAQDPALREKICATCGRPFRLTPEQKFYDCPDCYRKSHPLHKPRRKGPAGLLIQIRCVECGTEEYLDFAPPDPKEALCRACFAKQRRTSKDQPAHTPKSRER
;
A
#
# COMPACT_ATOMS: atom_id res chain seq x y z
N MET A 1 40.81 47.62 48.64
CA MET A 1 39.95 46.85 49.57
C MET A 1 38.56 47.47 49.48
N THR A 2 37.82 47.10 48.45
CA THR A 2 36.53 47.70 48.10
C THR A 2 35.41 46.85 48.69
N ASP A 3 34.79 47.40 49.72
CA ASP A 3 33.56 46.95 50.34
C ASP A 3 32.46 46.90 49.28
N ARG A 4 31.86 45.71 49.09
CA ARG A 4 30.79 45.50 48.13
C ARG A 4 29.55 45.04 48.89
N PRO A 5 28.52 45.88 49.01
CA PRO A 5 27.37 45.62 49.86
C PRO A 5 26.53 44.46 49.33
N LYS A 6 26.00 43.69 50.29
CA LYS A 6 25.12 42.53 50.11
C LYS A 6 23.78 42.95 49.47
N PRO A 7 23.31 42.29 48.40
CA PRO A 7 22.00 42.62 47.82
C PRO A 7 20.85 42.25 48.78
N PRO A 8 19.75 43.01 48.76
CA PRO A 8 18.61 42.80 49.64
C PRO A 8 17.84 41.51 49.31
N ALA A 9 17.20 40.95 50.34
CA ALA A 9 16.35 39.77 50.24
C ALA A 9 15.16 39.99 49.29
N PRO A 10 14.65 38.96 48.62
CA PRO A 10 13.46 39.09 47.80
C PRO A 10 12.24 39.35 48.68
N ASP A 11 11.49 40.39 48.34
CA ASP A 11 10.19 40.73 48.91
C ASP A 11 9.27 39.50 48.90
N ALA A 12 8.76 39.16 50.09
CA ALA A 12 7.67 38.21 50.24
C ALA A 12 6.40 38.84 49.65
N PRO A 13 5.74 38.21 48.66
CA PRO A 13 4.45 38.70 48.21
C PRO A 13 3.43 38.52 49.34
N ALA A 14 2.78 39.64 49.66
CA ALA A 14 1.68 39.76 50.60
C ALA A 14 0.57 38.75 50.29
N GLY A 15 -0.09 38.31 51.37
CA GLY A 15 -1.10 37.27 51.39
C GLY A 15 -2.21 37.45 50.36
N GLY A 16 -2.18 36.60 49.34
CA GLY A 16 -3.37 36.22 48.59
C GLY A 16 -4.08 35.10 49.36
N LYS A 17 -5.36 35.30 49.68
CA LYS A 17 -6.26 34.22 50.15
C LYS A 17 -6.07 33.02 49.21
N PRO A 18 -6.07 31.76 49.69
CA PRO A 18 -6.06 30.61 48.81
C PRO A 18 -7.34 30.63 47.98
N GLY A 19 -7.26 31.27 46.81
CA GLY A 19 -8.28 31.23 45.79
C GLY A 19 -8.45 29.77 45.41
N THR A 20 -9.68 29.29 45.47
CA THR A 20 -10.02 27.93 45.06
C THR A 20 -9.48 27.71 43.65
N VAL A 21 -8.45 26.87 43.53
CA VAL A 21 -7.92 26.44 42.24
C VAL A 21 -9.03 25.61 41.58
N ARG A 22 -9.79 26.24 40.69
CA ARG A 22 -10.78 25.55 39.88
C ARG A 22 -10.04 24.80 38.78
N VAL A 23 -9.94 23.49 38.94
CA VAL A 23 -9.48 22.58 37.88
C VAL A 23 -10.59 22.52 36.83
N GLU A 24 -10.43 23.26 35.74
CA GLU A 24 -11.29 23.12 34.57
C GLU A 24 -11.02 21.77 33.90
N LYS A 25 -12.09 21.00 33.70
CA LYS A 25 -12.02 19.72 32.98
C LYS A 25 -11.65 20.01 31.53
N ARG A 26 -10.45 19.61 31.11
CA ARG A 26 -9.99 19.71 29.72
C ARG A 26 -11.05 19.13 28.80
N ALA A 27 -11.59 19.95 27.90
CA ALA A 27 -12.56 19.50 26.91
C ALA A 27 -11.98 18.30 26.14
N ALA A 28 -12.76 17.23 26.03
CA ALA A 28 -12.38 16.07 25.24
C ALA A 28 -12.19 16.55 23.80
N GLN A 29 -10.95 16.52 23.31
CA GLN A 29 -10.70 16.74 21.89
C GLN A 29 -11.45 15.66 21.13
N ASP A 30 -12.21 16.07 20.13
CA ASP A 30 -13.05 15.19 19.32
C ASP A 30 -12.20 14.01 18.82
N PRO A 31 -12.52 12.77 19.22
CA PRO A 31 -11.68 11.62 18.96
C PRO A 31 -11.66 11.20 17.49
N ALA A 32 -12.33 11.92 16.57
CA ALA A 32 -12.59 11.43 15.23
C ALA A 32 -11.33 11.02 14.46
N LEU A 33 -10.24 11.80 14.49
CA LEU A 33 -9.02 11.50 13.74
C LEU A 33 -7.76 11.76 14.58
N ARG A 34 -6.97 10.72 14.82
CA ARG A 34 -5.65 10.81 15.47
C ARG A 34 -4.56 10.95 14.40
N GLU A 35 -3.64 11.88 14.60
CA GLU A 35 -2.45 12.02 13.75
C GLU A 35 -1.35 11.06 14.20
N LYS A 36 -0.76 10.32 13.24
CA LYS A 36 0.29 9.33 13.44
C LYS A 36 1.37 9.49 12.38
N ILE A 37 2.58 9.00 12.65
CA ILE A 37 3.71 9.02 11.74
C ILE A 37 3.88 7.62 11.15
N CYS A 38 3.96 7.53 9.81
CA CYS A 38 4.17 6.25 9.14
C CYS A 38 5.55 5.67 9.45
N ALA A 39 5.62 4.39 9.84
CA ALA A 39 6.88 3.71 10.14
C ALA A 39 7.78 3.57 8.89
N THR A 40 7.19 3.35 7.72
CA THR A 40 7.95 3.15 6.47
C THR A 40 8.46 4.43 5.82
N CYS A 41 7.66 5.51 5.77
CA CYS A 41 8.01 6.73 5.03
C CYS A 41 8.12 8.00 5.89
N GLY A 42 7.84 7.92 7.18
CA GLY A 42 7.94 9.05 8.12
C GLY A 42 6.90 10.17 7.92
N ARG A 43 5.95 10.02 6.98
CA ARG A 43 4.93 11.04 6.73
C ARG A 43 3.83 11.01 7.81
N PRO A 44 3.34 12.17 8.25
CA PRO A 44 2.16 12.22 9.11
C PRO A 44 0.92 11.81 8.31
N PHE A 45 0.03 11.07 8.95
CA PHE A 45 -1.24 10.65 8.38
C PHE A 45 -2.29 10.54 9.48
N ARG A 46 -3.57 10.64 9.09
CA ARG A 46 -4.69 10.62 10.02
C ARG A 46 -5.39 9.26 10.00
N LEU A 47 -5.72 8.74 11.17
CA LEU A 47 -6.43 7.49 11.36
C LEU A 47 -7.61 7.67 12.32
N THR A 48 -8.68 6.91 12.11
CA THR A 48 -9.74 6.79 13.13
C THR A 48 -9.21 6.02 14.34
N PRO A 49 -9.76 6.23 15.55
CA PRO A 49 -9.30 5.54 16.77
C PRO A 49 -9.34 4.01 16.70
N GLU A 50 -10.24 3.48 15.89
CA GLU A 50 -10.44 2.04 15.69
C GLU A 50 -9.34 1.41 14.82
N GLN A 51 -8.71 2.23 13.96
CA GLN A 51 -7.71 1.77 13.02
C GLN A 51 -6.31 1.80 13.65
N LYS A 52 -5.72 0.62 13.87
CA LYS A 52 -4.39 0.42 14.46
C LYS A 52 -3.31 0.19 13.40
N PHE A 53 -3.23 1.03 12.38
CA PHE A 53 -2.19 0.91 11.34
C PHE A 53 -0.91 1.67 11.74
N TYR A 54 0.25 1.06 11.49
CA TYR A 54 1.57 1.69 11.67
C TYR A 54 2.09 2.36 10.39
N ASP A 55 1.47 2.05 9.25
CA ASP A 55 1.83 2.56 7.93
C ASP A 55 0.73 3.45 7.34
N CYS A 56 1.14 4.41 6.51
CA CYS A 56 0.21 5.21 5.74
C CYS A 56 -0.48 4.33 4.67
N PRO A 57 -1.64 4.75 4.13
CA PRO A 57 -2.39 3.98 3.13
C PRO A 57 -1.56 3.56 1.91
N ASP A 58 -0.59 4.40 1.49
CA ASP A 58 0.28 4.09 0.36
C ASP A 58 1.31 3.01 0.68
N CYS A 59 1.98 3.10 1.83
CA CYS A 59 2.92 2.09 2.28
C CYS A 59 2.20 0.76 2.59
N TYR A 60 1.01 0.83 3.20
CA TYR A 60 0.19 -0.34 3.48
C TYR A 60 -0.25 -1.08 2.21
N ARG A 61 -0.66 -0.37 1.15
CA ARG A 61 -1.01 -0.99 -0.13
C ARG A 61 0.19 -1.62 -0.86
N LYS A 62 1.39 -1.11 -0.60
CA LYS A 62 2.64 -1.64 -1.17
C LYS A 62 3.10 -2.91 -0.45
N SER A 63 3.00 -2.94 0.88
CA SER A 63 3.38 -4.10 1.70
C SER A 63 2.32 -5.20 1.70
N HIS A 64 1.04 -4.85 1.58
CA HIS A 64 -0.08 -5.77 1.48
C HIS A 64 -0.79 -5.62 0.14
N PRO A 65 -0.18 -6.09 -0.98
CA PRO A 65 -0.84 -6.09 -2.27
C PRO A 65 -2.10 -6.93 -2.17
N LEU A 66 -3.27 -6.29 -2.30
CA LEU A 66 -4.53 -7.00 -2.47
C LEU A 66 -4.36 -7.92 -3.69
N HIS A 67 -4.42 -9.23 -3.48
CA HIS A 67 -4.49 -10.20 -4.56
C HIS A 67 -5.74 -9.85 -5.39
N LYS A 68 -5.55 -9.09 -6.48
CA LYS A 68 -6.64 -8.79 -7.40
C LYS A 68 -7.14 -10.14 -7.89
N PRO A 69 -8.44 -10.47 -7.71
CA PRO A 69 -8.97 -11.67 -8.32
C PRO A 69 -8.71 -11.54 -9.81
N ARG A 70 -8.06 -12.56 -10.36
CA ARG A 70 -7.78 -12.66 -11.81
C ARG A 70 -9.12 -12.40 -12.50
N ARG A 71 -9.22 -11.34 -13.31
CA ARG A 71 -10.49 -10.98 -13.96
C ARG A 71 -11.03 -12.24 -14.62
N LYS A 72 -12.15 -12.75 -14.10
CA LYS A 72 -12.86 -13.88 -14.68
C LYS A 72 -13.21 -13.41 -16.08
N GLY A 73 -12.66 -14.06 -17.11
CA GLY A 73 -13.02 -13.77 -18.49
C GLY A 73 -14.54 -13.86 -18.67
N PRO A 74 -15.09 -13.32 -19.77
CA PRO A 74 -16.50 -13.54 -20.09
C PRO A 74 -16.79 -15.04 -20.01
N ALA A 75 -17.96 -15.38 -19.46
CA ALA A 75 -18.40 -16.73 -19.10
C ALA A 75 -17.74 -17.85 -19.95
N GLY A 76 -17.09 -18.79 -19.26
CA GLY A 76 -16.13 -19.75 -19.82
C GLY A 76 -16.54 -20.35 -21.15
N LEU A 77 -16.05 -19.74 -22.23
CA LEU A 77 -16.01 -20.36 -23.55
C LEU A 77 -15.03 -21.53 -23.45
N LEU A 78 -15.57 -22.72 -23.25
CA LEU A 78 -14.82 -23.99 -23.27
C LEU A 78 -14.76 -24.46 -24.72
N ILE A 79 -13.72 -24.06 -25.44
CA ILE A 79 -13.52 -24.50 -26.82
C ILE A 79 -12.72 -25.79 -26.81
N GLN A 80 -13.30 -26.86 -27.35
CA GLN A 80 -12.60 -28.12 -27.55
C GLN A 80 -11.62 -27.95 -28.71
N ILE A 81 -10.34 -28.20 -28.43
CA ILE A 81 -9.27 -28.21 -29.43
C ILE A 81 -8.57 -29.56 -29.42
N ARG A 82 -7.89 -29.89 -30.51
CA ARG A 82 -6.93 -30.99 -30.56
C ARG A 82 -5.52 -30.40 -30.68
N CYS A 83 -4.67 -30.68 -29.70
CA CYS A 83 -3.31 -30.14 -29.67
C CYS A 83 -2.48 -30.67 -30.84
N VAL A 84 -1.79 -29.78 -31.55
CA VAL A 84 -0.91 -30.16 -32.67
C VAL A 84 0.34 -30.91 -32.22
N GLU A 85 0.88 -30.57 -31.04
CA GLU A 85 2.13 -31.19 -30.55
C GLU A 85 1.92 -32.57 -29.92
N CYS A 86 0.88 -32.73 -29.09
CA CYS A 86 0.66 -33.95 -28.33
C CYS A 86 -0.57 -34.75 -28.77
N GLY A 87 -1.42 -34.20 -29.64
CA GLY A 87 -2.62 -34.86 -30.16
C GLY A 87 -3.80 -34.94 -29.18
N THR A 88 -3.65 -34.47 -27.95
CA THR A 88 -4.66 -34.52 -26.88
C THR A 88 -5.80 -33.53 -27.13
N GLU A 89 -7.02 -33.94 -26.79
CA GLU A 89 -8.19 -33.06 -26.78
C GLU A 89 -8.31 -32.34 -25.43
N GLU A 90 -8.41 -31.00 -25.45
CA GLU A 90 -8.51 -30.17 -24.25
C GLU A 90 -9.55 -29.06 -24.45
N TYR A 91 -10.25 -28.67 -23.38
CA TYR A 91 -11.11 -27.49 -23.37
C TYR A 91 -10.33 -26.27 -22.88
N LEU A 92 -10.14 -25.30 -23.77
CA LEU A 92 -9.54 -24.01 -23.43
C LEU A 92 -10.60 -23.01 -22.99
N ASP A 93 -10.25 -22.13 -22.04
CA ASP A 93 -11.07 -21.01 -21.53
C ASP A 93 -10.95 -19.73 -22.37
N PHE A 94 -10.29 -19.82 -23.53
CA PHE A 94 -10.10 -18.75 -24.49
C PHE A 94 -10.19 -19.31 -25.90
N ALA A 95 -10.60 -18.48 -26.85
CA ALA A 95 -10.63 -18.82 -28.27
C ALA A 95 -9.24 -18.62 -28.90
N PRO A 96 -8.53 -19.69 -29.30
CA PRO A 96 -7.34 -19.51 -30.15
C PRO A 96 -7.76 -18.93 -31.51
N PRO A 97 -6.89 -18.16 -32.18
CA PRO A 97 -7.18 -17.59 -33.50
C PRO A 97 -7.46 -18.69 -34.52
N ASP A 98 -6.70 -19.79 -34.49
CA ASP A 98 -6.85 -20.93 -35.38
C ASP A 98 -6.91 -22.25 -34.59
N PRO A 99 -8.01 -23.03 -34.67
CA PRO A 99 -8.15 -24.29 -33.94
C PRO A 99 -7.22 -25.39 -34.47
N LYS A 100 -6.72 -25.25 -35.70
CA LYS A 100 -5.81 -26.22 -36.35
C LYS A 100 -4.35 -26.06 -35.92
N GLU A 101 -3.99 -24.90 -35.38
CA GLU A 101 -2.64 -24.59 -34.87
C GLU A 101 -2.64 -24.52 -33.34
N ALA A 102 -3.76 -24.90 -32.71
CA ALA A 102 -3.95 -24.74 -31.29
C ALA A 102 -3.09 -25.72 -30.48
N LEU A 103 -2.43 -25.19 -29.45
CA LEU A 103 -1.66 -25.98 -28.48
C LEU A 103 -2.46 -26.12 -27.18
N CYS A 104 -2.33 -27.29 -26.54
CA CYS A 104 -2.84 -27.51 -25.19
C CYS A 104 -2.12 -26.59 -24.18
N ARG A 105 -2.72 -26.38 -23.00
CA ARG A 105 -2.14 -25.49 -21.96
C ARG A 105 -0.72 -25.91 -21.58
N ALA A 106 -0.45 -27.22 -21.56
CA ALA A 106 0.87 -27.76 -21.22
C ALA A 106 1.92 -27.46 -22.30
N CYS A 107 1.60 -27.71 -23.57
CA CYS A 107 2.49 -27.43 -24.71
C CYS A 107 2.74 -25.94 -24.87
N PHE A 108 1.69 -25.12 -24.78
CA PHE A 108 1.83 -23.68 -24.84
C PHE A 108 2.69 -23.12 -23.70
N ALA A 109 2.55 -23.66 -22.48
CA ALA A 109 3.40 -23.27 -21.35
C ALA A 109 4.88 -23.65 -21.56
N LYS A 110 5.16 -24.80 -22.20
CA LYS A 110 6.53 -25.20 -22.57
C LYS A 110 7.09 -24.26 -23.65
N GLN A 111 6.34 -24.01 -24.72
CA GLN A 111 6.74 -23.12 -25.81
C GLN A 111 6.99 -21.68 -25.31
N ARG A 112 6.15 -21.13 -24.42
CA ARG A 112 6.40 -19.81 -23.84
C ARG A 112 7.66 -19.72 -22.98
N ARG A 113 8.05 -20.82 -22.33
CA ARG A 113 9.29 -20.85 -21.54
C ARG A 113 10.52 -20.86 -22.44
N THR A 114 10.47 -21.56 -23.57
CA THR A 114 11.58 -21.60 -24.54
C THR A 114 11.68 -20.30 -25.35
N SER A 115 10.56 -19.68 -25.73
CA SER A 115 10.58 -18.43 -26.52
C SER A 115 10.95 -17.19 -25.71
N LYS A 116 10.95 -17.25 -24.38
CA LYS A 116 11.32 -16.10 -23.52
C LYS A 116 12.82 -15.78 -23.55
N ASP A 117 13.63 -16.65 -24.13
CA ASP A 117 15.05 -16.40 -24.44
C ASP A 117 15.25 -15.54 -25.70
N GLN A 118 14.20 -15.35 -26.52
CA GLN A 118 14.24 -14.41 -27.63
C GLN A 118 13.83 -13.01 -27.12
N PRO A 119 14.71 -11.99 -27.17
CA PRO A 119 14.37 -10.64 -26.79
C PRO A 119 13.26 -10.13 -27.72
N ALA A 120 12.06 -10.01 -27.17
CA ALA A 120 10.92 -9.48 -27.88
C ALA A 120 11.21 -8.00 -28.24
N HIS A 121 10.94 -7.67 -29.51
CA HIS A 121 10.68 -6.34 -30.06
C HIS A 121 11.69 -5.23 -29.75
N THR A 122 12.52 -4.90 -30.74
CA THR A 122 13.14 -3.57 -30.84
C THR A 122 12.01 -2.52 -30.87
N PRO A 123 12.00 -1.52 -29.97
CA PRO A 123 11.09 -0.40 -30.13
C PRO A 123 11.48 0.31 -31.43
N LYS A 124 10.54 0.40 -32.38
CA LYS A 124 10.72 1.25 -33.58
C LYS A 124 11.12 2.64 -33.11
N SER A 125 12.37 3.00 -33.36
CA SER A 125 12.90 4.36 -33.24
C SER A 125 11.98 5.27 -34.04
N ARG A 126 11.29 6.16 -33.33
CA ARG A 126 10.51 7.23 -33.94
C ARG A 126 11.52 8.24 -34.50
N GLU A 127 11.79 8.16 -35.79
CA GLU A 127 12.64 9.10 -36.51
C GLU A 127 11.89 10.42 -36.78
N ARG A 128 12.53 11.50 -36.29
CA ARG A 128 12.42 12.96 -36.57
C ARG A 128 11.07 13.64 -36.62
#